data_AF-A0A925WYR4-F1
#
_entry.id   AF-A0A925WYR4-F1
#
_cell.length_a   1.000
_cell.length_b   1.000
_cell.length_c   1.000
_cell.angle_alpha   90.00
_cell.angle_beta   90.00
_cell.angle_gamma   90.00
#
_symmetry.space_group_name_H-M   'P 1'
#
loop_
_entity.id
_entity.type
_entity.pdbx_description
1 polymer ?
#
loop_
_entity_poly.entity_id
_entity_poly.type
_entity_poly.pdbx_seq_one_letter_code
_entity_poly.pdbx_strand_id
1 'polypeptide(L)'
;MALNEYTVPTPDDRVTITCLYCEKPQDVGRRALSITCKFCNKSLKLEDIRVKEYQARRTIETCGIVTVEKKGNVIVDRVQCGGLIVRGKLKGEVISRGPVLVGPEAEIKGDVVAP
;
A
#
# COMPACT_ATOMS: atom_id res chain seq x y z
N MET A 1 -13.86 -37.69 -7.85
CA MET A 1 -13.87 -37.04 -6.53
C MET A 1 -12.61 -36.19 -6.46
N ALA A 2 -12.72 -34.89 -6.70
CA ALA A 2 -11.57 -33.98 -6.71
C ALA A 2 -11.08 -33.78 -5.27
N LEU A 3 -9.83 -34.16 -5.01
CA LEU A 3 -9.16 -33.91 -3.74
C LEU A 3 -8.90 -32.40 -3.67
N ASN A 4 -9.58 -31.74 -2.75
CA ASN A 4 -9.41 -30.32 -2.47
C ASN A 4 -8.02 -30.16 -1.80
N GLU A 5 -7.01 -29.75 -2.58
CA GLU A 5 -5.69 -29.40 -2.07
C GLU A 5 -5.79 -28.14 -1.19
N TYR A 6 -6.01 -28.34 0.12
CA TYR A 6 -5.84 -27.29 1.11
C TYR A 6 -4.34 -27.01 1.24
N THR A 7 -3.82 -26.14 0.38
CA THR A 7 -2.42 -25.69 0.40
C THR A 7 -2.13 -25.02 1.75
N VAL A 8 -1.64 -25.78 2.73
CA VAL A 8 -1.21 -25.25 4.03
C VAL A 8 -0.02 -24.31 3.75
N PRO A 9 -0.10 -23.01 4.10
CA PRO A 9 1.01 -22.10 3.90
C PRO A 9 2.20 -22.59 4.73
N THR A 10 3.28 -22.95 4.04
CA THR A 10 4.55 -23.33 4.65
C THR A 10 5.14 -22.16 5.45
N PRO A 11 5.92 -22.41 6.50
CA PRO A 11 6.47 -21.36 7.38
C PRO A 11 7.35 -20.32 6.69
N ASP A 12 7.81 -20.60 5.47
CA ASP A 12 8.60 -19.68 4.61
C ASP A 12 7.74 -18.59 3.95
N ASP A 13 6.40 -18.70 3.98
CA ASP A 13 5.47 -17.76 3.32
C ASP A 13 5.02 -16.65 4.27
N ARG A 14 5.84 -16.27 5.25
CA ARG A 14 5.56 -15.23 6.25
C ARG A 14 6.40 -13.98 6.00
N VAL A 15 5.77 -12.81 6.15
CA VAL A 15 6.41 -11.51 5.97
C VAL A 15 6.07 -10.61 7.16
N THR A 16 7.07 -9.87 7.64
CA THR A 16 6.86 -8.86 8.68
C THR A 16 6.45 -7.54 8.03
N ILE A 17 5.27 -7.04 8.40
CA ILE A 17 4.75 -5.73 7.96
C ILE A 17 4.55 -4.82 9.16
N THR A 18 4.72 -3.52 8.96
CA THR A 18 4.49 -2.52 10.00
C THR A 18 3.09 -1.93 9.87
N CYS A 19 2.34 -1.90 10.98
CA CYS A 19 1.01 -1.31 10.99
C CYS A 19 1.07 0.19 10.67
N LEU A 20 0.21 0.65 9.77
CA LEU A 20 0.10 2.06 9.38
C LEU A 20 -0.30 2.96 10.56
N TYR A 21 -1.11 2.45 11.50
CA TYR A 21 -1.68 3.29 12.56
C TYR A 21 -0.89 3.28 13.87
N CYS A 22 -0.38 2.12 14.28
CA CYS A 22 0.29 1.96 15.58
C CYS A 22 1.78 1.68 15.47
N GLU A 23 2.31 1.60 14.25
CA GLU A 23 3.76 1.48 13.96
C GLU A 23 4.44 0.22 14.51
N LYS A 24 3.64 -0.73 15.00
CA LYS A 24 4.15 -2.01 15.50
C LYS A 24 4.30 -3.01 14.35
N PRO A 25 5.42 -3.75 14.28
CA PRO A 25 5.61 -4.82 13.31
C PRO A 25 4.75 -6.03 13.68
N GLN A 26 4.24 -6.72 12.67
CA GLN A 26 3.51 -7.98 12.82
C GLN A 26 3.81 -8.93 11.66
N ASP A 27 3.86 -10.22 11.98
CA ASP A 27 4.08 -11.27 11.01
C ASP A 27 2.75 -11.71 10.38
N VAL A 28 2.69 -11.68 9.05
CA VAL A 28 1.50 -12.01 8.25
C VAL A 28 1.89 -12.98 7.14
N GLY A 29 0.90 -13.71 6.61
CA GLY A 29 1.13 -14.51 5.41
C GLY A 29 1.42 -13.60 4.22
N ARG A 30 2.42 -13.94 3.40
CA ARG A 30 2.83 -13.22 2.20
C ARG A 30 1.69 -13.06 1.19
N ARG A 31 0.75 -14.02 1.16
CA ARG A 31 -0.44 -14.03 0.29
C ARG A 31 -1.69 -13.42 0.95
N ALA A 32 -1.59 -12.86 2.16
CA ALA A 32 -2.74 -12.24 2.80
C ALA A 32 -3.11 -10.94 2.07
N LEU A 33 -4.40 -10.73 1.80
CA LEU A 33 -4.93 -9.52 1.14
C LEU A 33 -5.26 -8.43 2.15
N SER A 34 -5.79 -8.84 3.30
CA SER A 34 -6.08 -7.95 4.42
C SER A 34 -5.84 -8.68 5.73
N ILE A 35 -5.44 -7.93 6.75
CA ILE A 35 -5.19 -8.46 8.09
C ILE A 35 -5.63 -7.44 9.13
N THR A 36 -6.09 -7.94 10.26
CA THR A 36 -6.39 -7.09 11.42
C THR A 36 -5.14 -6.98 12.27
N CYS A 37 -4.70 -5.76 12.56
CA CYS A 37 -3.57 -5.52 13.43
C CYS A 37 -3.84 -6.07 14.84
N LYS A 38 -2.96 -6.94 15.34
CA LYS A 38 -3.06 -7.53 16.69
C LYS A 38 -2.94 -6.52 17.84
N PHE A 39 -2.44 -5.32 17.56
CA PHE A 39 -2.18 -4.30 18.60
C PHE A 39 -3.25 -3.21 18.67
N CYS A 40 -3.79 -2.78 17.52
CA CYS A 40 -4.76 -1.68 17.46
C CYS A 40 -6.12 -2.09 16.89
N ASN A 41 -6.28 -3.37 16.50
CA ASN A 41 -7.50 -3.95 15.94
C ASN A 41 -8.03 -3.25 14.66
N LYS A 42 -7.23 -2.38 14.04
CA LYS A 42 -7.57 -1.78 12.74
C LYS A 42 -7.25 -2.74 11.60
N SER A 43 -8.11 -2.72 10.58
CA SER A 43 -7.92 -3.48 9.36
C SER A 43 -6.87 -2.82 8.47
N LEU A 44 -5.89 -3.61 8.03
CA LEU A 44 -4.84 -3.22 7.11
C LEU A 44 -5.04 -3.96 5.81
N LYS A 45 -4.95 -3.23 4.70
CA LYS A 45 -4.89 -3.80 3.36
C LYS A 45 -3.43 -4.02 3.02
N LEU A 46 -3.10 -5.19 2.48
CA LEU A 46 -1.75 -5.55 2.04
C LEU A 46 -1.62 -5.44 0.51
N GLU A 47 -2.73 -5.24 -0.18
CA GLU A 47 -2.81 -5.22 -1.63
C GLU A 47 -2.15 -3.97 -2.23
N ASP A 48 -1.46 -4.19 -3.35
CA ASP A 48 -0.96 -3.11 -4.19
C ASP A 48 -2.12 -2.38 -4.87
N ILE A 49 -2.04 -1.05 -4.94
CA ILE A 49 -3.06 -0.22 -5.58
C ILE A 49 -2.47 0.35 -6.85
N ARG A 50 -3.12 0.12 -7.99
CA ARG A 50 -2.72 0.69 -9.28
C ARG A 50 -3.78 1.67 -9.77
N VAL A 51 -3.38 2.93 -9.94
CA VAL A 51 -4.25 3.99 -10.46
C VAL A 51 -3.86 4.29 -11.91
N LYS A 52 -4.76 3.97 -12.84
CA LYS A 52 -4.57 4.18 -14.29
C LYS A 52 -5.25 5.44 -14.82
N GLU A 53 -6.24 5.94 -14.10
CA GLU A 53 -7.13 7.03 -14.52
C GLU A 53 -7.31 8.06 -13.40
N TYR A 54 -8.22 9.00 -13.59
CA TYR A 54 -8.55 9.98 -12.56
C TYR A 54 -9.23 9.31 -11.37
N GLN A 55 -8.66 9.48 -10.17
CA GLN A 55 -9.26 8.95 -8.95
C GLN A 55 -9.17 9.99 -7.83
N ALA A 56 -10.34 10.44 -7.38
CA ALA A 56 -10.49 11.30 -6.21
C ALA A 56 -11.02 10.50 -5.03
N ARG A 57 -10.29 10.48 -3.91
CA ARG A 57 -10.67 9.78 -2.67
C ARG A 57 -10.20 10.60 -1.47
N ARG A 58 -10.79 10.43 -0.30
CA ARG A 58 -10.28 11.09 0.92
C ARG A 58 -8.93 10.52 1.33
N THR A 59 -8.87 9.20 1.54
CA THR A 59 -7.65 8.52 1.97
C THR A 59 -7.37 7.28 1.12
N ILE A 60 -6.08 7.03 0.90
CA ILE A 60 -5.57 5.77 0.34
C ILE A 60 -4.65 5.16 1.39
N GLU A 61 -5.04 4.00 1.92
CA GLU A 61 -4.32 3.32 3.00
C GLU A 61 -4.05 1.87 2.60
N THR A 62 -2.77 1.52 2.43
CA THR A 62 -2.33 0.16 2.14
C THR A 62 -0.93 -0.09 2.68
N CYS A 63 -0.62 -1.31 3.11
CA CYS A 63 0.74 -1.74 3.43
C CYS A 63 1.50 -2.17 2.16
N GLY A 64 0.80 -2.30 1.03
CA GLY A 64 1.40 -2.59 -0.28
C GLY A 64 1.95 -1.33 -0.97
N ILE A 65 2.26 -1.49 -2.25
CA ILE A 65 2.80 -0.44 -3.11
C ILE A 65 1.65 0.26 -3.83
N VAL A 66 1.62 1.59 -3.74
CA VAL A 66 0.73 2.42 -4.55
C VAL A 66 1.46 2.82 -5.82
N THR A 67 0.89 2.52 -6.98
CA THR A 67 1.43 2.89 -8.29
C THR A 67 0.47 3.82 -9.01
N VAL A 68 0.89 5.05 -9.25
CA VAL A 68 0.20 6.01 -10.11
C VAL A 68 0.82 5.91 -11.50
N GLU A 69 0.08 5.37 -12.46
CA GLU A 69 0.55 5.22 -13.83
C GLU A 69 0.60 6.57 -14.57
N LYS A 70 1.21 6.61 -15.76
CA LYS A 70 1.42 7.87 -16.53
C LYS A 70 0.14 8.67 -16.76
N LYS A 71 -0.98 7.99 -17.02
CA LYS A 71 -2.30 8.61 -17.22
C LYS A 71 -3.09 8.78 -15.90
N GLY A 72 -2.54 8.30 -14.79
CA GLY A 72 -3.14 8.39 -13.48
C GLY A 72 -3.10 9.82 -12.96
N ASN A 73 -4.23 10.27 -12.42
CA ASN A 73 -4.33 11.55 -11.72
C ASN A 73 -5.05 11.32 -10.39
N VAL A 74 -4.30 11.37 -9.30
CA VAL A 74 -4.78 11.08 -7.95
C VAL A 74 -4.95 12.39 -7.20
N ILE A 75 -6.16 12.65 -6.70
CA ILE A 75 -6.43 13.77 -5.79
C ILE A 75 -6.96 13.20 -4.49
N VAL A 76 -6.18 13.35 -3.42
CA VAL A 76 -6.48 12.80 -2.11
C VAL A 76 -6.05 13.75 -1.00
N ASP A 77 -6.67 13.62 0.17
CA ASP A 77 -6.20 14.33 1.36
C ASP A 77 -4.90 13.69 1.86
N ARG A 78 -4.88 12.35 1.96
CA ARG A 78 -3.74 11.60 2.50
C ARG A 78 -3.54 10.22 1.86
N VAL A 79 -2.29 9.91 1.52
CA VAL A 79 -1.81 8.58 1.12
C VAL A 79 -0.93 8.02 2.20
N GLN A 80 -1.27 6.84 2.70
CA GLN A 80 -0.43 6.08 3.60
C GLN A 80 -0.14 4.71 3.01
N CYS A 81 1.12 4.48 2.64
CA CYS A 81 1.51 3.33 1.83
C CYS A 81 2.77 2.63 2.35
N GLY A 82 2.95 1.36 1.98
CA GLY A 82 4.22 0.64 2.19
C GLY A 82 5.31 1.07 1.21
N GLY A 83 4.92 1.54 0.02
CA GLY A 83 5.80 2.15 -0.97
C GLY A 83 4.98 2.93 -2.00
N LEU A 84 5.61 3.87 -2.70
CA LEU A 84 4.93 4.70 -3.69
C LEU A 84 5.74 4.77 -4.99
N ILE A 85 5.06 4.58 -6.12
CA ILE A 85 5.62 4.77 -7.46
C ILE A 85 4.72 5.76 -8.19
N VAL A 86 5.24 6.92 -8.55
CA VAL A 86 4.48 7.96 -9.26
C VAL A 86 5.05 8.16 -10.66
N ARG A 87 4.24 7.92 -11.68
CA ARG A 87 4.54 8.21 -13.09
C ARG A 87 3.61 9.25 -13.70
N GLY A 88 2.49 9.54 -13.04
CA GLY A 88 1.49 10.54 -13.44
C GLY A 88 1.44 11.70 -12.46
N LYS A 89 0.22 12.12 -12.08
CA LYS A 89 0.01 13.25 -11.16
C LYS A 89 -0.58 12.77 -9.83
N LEU A 90 -0.03 13.27 -8.73
CA LEU A 90 -0.53 13.03 -7.39
C LEU A 90 -0.65 14.37 -6.64
N LYS A 91 -1.81 14.64 -6.06
CA LYS A 91 -2.04 15.78 -5.18
C LYS A 91 -2.56 15.28 -3.84
N GLY A 92 -1.88 15.62 -2.75
CA GLY A 92 -2.20 15.18 -1.39
C GLY A 92 -0.97 15.00 -0.51
N GLU A 93 -1.18 14.81 0.79
CA GLU A 93 -0.14 14.42 1.73
C GLU A 93 0.26 12.95 1.52
N VAL A 94 1.55 12.66 1.46
CA VAL A 94 2.09 11.31 1.26
C VAL A 94 2.93 10.89 2.46
N ILE A 95 2.57 9.77 3.06
CA ILE A 95 3.34 9.11 4.11
C ILE A 95 3.66 7.70 3.61
N SER A 96 4.90 7.51 3.15
CA SER A 96 5.39 6.22 2.71
C SER A 96 6.29 5.60 3.77
N ARG A 97 6.10 4.32 4.07
CA ARG A 97 6.98 3.54 4.94
C ARG A 97 8.16 2.92 4.19
N GLY A 98 8.17 3.06 2.87
CA GLY A 98 9.22 2.57 1.99
C GLY A 98 9.58 3.64 0.95
N PRO A 99 10.40 3.27 -0.04
CA PRO A 99 10.90 4.25 -1.00
C PRO A 99 9.77 4.84 -1.85
N VAL A 100 9.93 6.13 -2.18
CA VAL A 100 9.08 6.84 -3.13
C VAL A 100 9.84 7.01 -4.44
N LEU A 101 9.38 6.36 -5.49
CA LEU A 101 9.96 6.43 -6.83
C LEU A 101 9.16 7.40 -7.69
N VAL A 102 9.81 8.46 -8.16
CA VAL A 102 9.18 9.50 -8.98
C VAL A 102 9.71 9.40 -10.42
N GLY A 103 8.80 9.24 -11.37
CA GLY A 103 9.11 9.20 -12.79
C GLY A 103 9.50 10.58 -13.35
N PRO A 104 10.13 10.62 -14.53
CA PRO A 104 10.66 11.86 -15.10
C PRO A 104 9.60 12.92 -15.42
N GLU A 105 8.38 12.49 -15.80
CA GLU A 105 7.24 13.38 -16.12
C GLU A 105 6.22 13.43 -14.98
N ALA A 106 6.55 12.86 -13.82
CA ALA A 106 5.63 12.77 -12.70
C ALA A 106 5.55 14.08 -11.92
N GLU A 107 4.35 14.40 -11.41
CA GLU A 107 4.13 15.58 -10.59
C GLU A 107 3.52 15.16 -9.25
N ILE A 108 4.14 15.59 -8.15
CA ILE A 108 3.62 15.42 -6.79
C ILE A 108 3.39 16.80 -6.19
N LYS A 109 2.18 17.05 -5.72
CA LYS A 109 1.76 18.31 -5.07
C LYS A 109 1.27 18.02 -3.64
N GLY A 110 2.11 18.34 -2.67
CA GLY A 110 1.82 18.14 -1.25
C GLY A 110 3.09 17.73 -0.50
N ASP A 111 2.94 17.49 0.80
CA ASP A 111 4.03 17.03 1.66
C ASP A 111 4.31 15.56 1.43
N VAL A 112 5.59 15.20 1.39
CA VAL A 112 6.04 13.82 1.21
C VAL A 112 6.99 13.45 2.34
N VAL A 113 6.61 12.42 3.09
CA VAL A 113 7.43 11.80 4.13
C VAL A 113 7.76 10.39 3.68
N ALA A 114 9.05 10.10 3.53
CA ALA A 114 9.60 8.80 3.14
C ALA A 114 10.92 8.56 3.90
N PRO A 115 11.30 7.29 4.15
CA PRO A 115 12.58 6.93 4.76
C PRO A 115 13.77 7.15 3.80
#